data_AF-A0A420JBW5-F1
#
_entry.id   AF-A0A420JBW5-F1
#
_cell.length_a   1.000
_cell.length_b   1.000
_cell.length_c   1.000
_cell.angle_alpha   90.00
_cell.angle_beta   90.00
_cell.angle_gamma   90.00
#
_symmetry.space_group_name_H-M   'P 1'
#
loop_
_entity.id
_entity.type
_entity.pdbx_description
1 polymer ?
#
loop_
_entity_poly.entity_id
_entity_poly.type
_entity_poly.pdbx_seq_one_letter_code
_entity_poly.pdbx_strand_id
1 'polypeptide(L)'
;MSHSNNLWELFQNDFENFTVSTFSQVKLRTQQVLHDCLNSRGVHISKNNKRKTIAQTLFECLQEEDQHEWTNENIDDILNDNYVVKSPKLARRIANRDSTLSDIAQPASQKLAPLNIKQPTTIPPISLHMPSNTSSEMPDKIRINVNPSPLIFTNE
;
A
#
# COMPACT_ATOMS: atom_id res chain seq x y z
N MET A 1 13.03 -28.67 20.78
CA MET A 1 13.11 -27.28 20.28
C MET A 1 11.73 -26.84 19.87
N SER A 2 11.27 -25.67 20.30
CA SER A 2 9.98 -25.11 19.89
C SER A 2 10.18 -24.33 18.59
N HIS A 3 9.78 -24.90 17.46
CA HIS A 3 9.70 -24.15 16.20
C HIS A 3 8.48 -23.22 16.31
N SER A 4 8.72 -21.91 16.40
CA SER A 4 7.75 -20.94 16.94
C SER A 4 6.70 -20.44 15.95
N ASN A 5 6.05 -21.36 15.22
CA ASN A 5 4.70 -21.19 14.64
C ASN A 5 4.41 -19.89 13.85
N ASN A 6 5.41 -19.21 13.28
CA ASN A 6 5.16 -18.01 12.48
C ASN A 6 4.71 -18.43 11.07
N LEU A 7 3.43 -18.17 10.77
CA LEU A 7 2.84 -18.52 9.48
C LEU A 7 3.45 -17.74 8.31
N TRP A 8 3.95 -16.53 8.54
CA TRP A 8 4.62 -15.75 7.50
C TRP A 8 6.01 -16.31 7.18
N GLU A 9 6.81 -16.68 8.18
CA GLU A 9 8.09 -17.39 7.97
C GLU A 9 7.90 -18.73 7.23
N LEU A 10 6.86 -19.49 7.59
CA LEU A 10 6.52 -20.74 6.90
C LEU A 10 6.06 -20.49 5.45
N PHE A 11 5.28 -19.43 5.20
CA PHE A 11 4.89 -19.03 3.85
C PHE A 11 6.10 -18.59 3.01
N GLN A 12 7.02 -17.81 3.59
CA GLN A 12 8.27 -17.43 2.95
C GLN A 12 9.11 -18.66 2.57
N ASN A 13 9.36 -19.56 3.53
CA ASN A 13 10.15 -20.77 3.32
C ASN A 13 9.52 -21.78 2.33
N ASP A 14 8.21 -22.05 2.44
CA ASP A 14 7.55 -23.07 1.60
C ASP A 14 7.37 -22.61 0.15
N PHE A 15 7.43 -21.30 -0.10
CA PHE A 15 7.20 -20.70 -1.41
C PHE A 15 8.37 -19.86 -1.96
N GLU A 16 9.56 -19.83 -1.35
CA GLU A 16 10.71 -18.98 -1.73
C GLU A 16 11.02 -18.94 -3.25
N ASN A 17 10.90 -20.08 -3.93
CA ASN A 17 11.18 -20.23 -5.37
C ASN A 17 9.95 -19.99 -6.28
N PHE A 18 8.80 -19.56 -5.74
CA PHE A 18 7.59 -19.31 -6.51
C PHE A 18 7.63 -17.93 -7.16
N THR A 19 7.26 -17.90 -8.44
CA THR A 19 7.05 -16.66 -9.20
C THR A 19 5.56 -16.40 -9.40
N VAL A 20 5.20 -15.22 -9.89
CA VAL A 20 3.85 -14.94 -10.42
C VAL A 20 3.40 -16.01 -11.41
N SER A 21 4.31 -16.54 -12.24
CA SER A 21 4.01 -17.62 -13.20
C SER A 21 3.71 -18.95 -12.48
N THR A 22 4.47 -19.28 -11.43
CA THR A 22 4.26 -20.48 -10.60
C THR A 22 2.90 -20.43 -9.91
N PHE A 23 2.55 -19.32 -9.28
CA PHE A 23 1.22 -19.13 -8.69
C PHE A 23 0.09 -19.09 -9.74
N SER A 24 0.34 -18.54 -10.94
CA SER A 24 -0.68 -18.47 -12.01
C SER A 24 -1.04 -19.83 -12.60
N GLN A 25 -0.13 -20.82 -12.54
CA GLN A 25 -0.41 -22.21 -12.93
C GLN A 25 -1.31 -22.94 -11.93
N VAL A 26 -1.33 -22.49 -10.66
CA VAL A 26 -2.23 -23.04 -9.63
C VAL A 26 -3.68 -22.60 -9.92
N LYS A 27 -4.63 -23.53 -9.79
CA LYS A 27 -6.07 -23.25 -10.00
C LYS A 27 -6.53 -22.04 -9.16
N LEU A 28 -7.29 -21.12 -9.76
CA LEU A 28 -7.76 -19.89 -9.09
C LEU A 28 -8.42 -20.14 -7.73
N ARG A 29 -9.23 -21.20 -7.58
CA ARG A 29 -9.87 -21.52 -6.30
C ARG A 29 -8.85 -21.91 -5.20
N THR A 30 -7.73 -22.51 -5.57
CA THR A 30 -6.63 -22.82 -4.65
C THR A 30 -5.82 -21.56 -4.31
N GLN A 31 -5.60 -20.64 -5.27
CA GLN A 31 -5.02 -19.32 -4.99
C GLN A 31 -5.87 -18.53 -3.97
N GLN A 32 -7.20 -18.49 -4.16
CA GLN A 32 -8.15 -17.90 -3.22
C GLN A 32 -8.02 -18.53 -1.84
N VAL A 33 -8.13 -19.86 -1.74
CA VAL A 33 -8.06 -20.57 -0.44
C VAL A 33 -6.72 -20.34 0.27
N LEU A 34 -5.61 -20.16 -0.45
CA LEU A 34 -4.32 -19.79 0.14
C LEU A 34 -4.33 -18.35 0.71
N HIS A 35 -4.73 -17.37 -0.10
CA HIS A 35 -4.86 -15.95 0.29
C HIS A 35 -5.80 -15.78 1.51
N ASP A 36 -6.96 -16.42 1.46
CA ASP A 36 -7.95 -16.55 2.54
C ASP A 36 -7.35 -17.16 3.83
N CYS A 37 -6.58 -18.24 3.71
CA CYS A 37 -5.98 -18.96 4.84
C CYS A 37 -4.82 -18.21 5.49
N LEU A 38 -4.15 -17.34 4.75
CA LEU A 38 -3.08 -16.45 5.25
C LEU A 38 -3.72 -15.23 5.94
N ASN A 39 -4.61 -14.51 5.27
CA ASN A 39 -5.35 -13.37 5.83
C ASN A 39 -6.14 -13.74 7.09
N SER A 40 -6.94 -14.80 7.08
CA SER A 40 -7.71 -15.22 8.27
C SER A 40 -6.83 -15.62 9.47
N ARG A 41 -5.56 -16.00 9.23
CA ARG A 41 -4.57 -16.30 10.29
C ARG A 41 -3.62 -15.13 10.60
N GLY A 42 -3.86 -13.96 10.01
CA GLY A 42 -3.20 -12.70 10.37
C GLY A 42 -1.92 -12.39 9.59
N VAL A 43 -1.63 -13.11 8.50
CA VAL A 43 -0.68 -12.67 7.48
C VAL A 43 -1.45 -11.79 6.51
N HIS A 44 -1.17 -10.48 6.47
CA HIS A 44 -1.86 -9.59 5.55
C HIS A 44 -1.43 -9.91 4.12
N ILE A 45 -2.40 -10.02 3.22
CA ILE A 45 -2.14 -10.05 1.77
C ILE A 45 -3.15 -9.14 1.09
N SER A 46 -2.63 -8.13 0.38
CA SER A 46 -3.42 -7.14 -0.36
C SER A 46 -4.54 -7.75 -1.21
N LYS A 47 -5.70 -7.08 -1.24
CA LYS A 47 -6.83 -7.48 -2.08
C LYS A 47 -6.48 -7.38 -3.56
N ASN A 48 -6.82 -8.42 -4.32
CA ASN A 48 -6.71 -8.40 -5.77
C ASN A 48 -7.70 -7.39 -6.39
N ASN A 49 -7.39 -6.87 -7.58
CA ASN A 49 -8.23 -5.85 -8.22
C ASN A 49 -8.15 -5.96 -9.75
N LYS A 50 -8.80 -5.04 -10.49
CA LYS A 50 -8.83 -5.06 -11.98
C LYS A 50 -7.45 -4.99 -12.65
N ARG A 51 -6.37 -4.67 -11.92
CA ARG A 51 -4.98 -4.61 -12.40
C ARG A 51 -4.03 -5.59 -11.71
N LYS A 52 -4.44 -6.28 -10.64
CA LYS A 52 -3.63 -7.26 -9.90
C LYS A 52 -4.40 -8.55 -9.66
N THR A 53 -3.86 -9.68 -10.11
CA THR A 53 -4.41 -11.03 -9.84
C THR A 53 -4.05 -11.51 -8.44
N ILE A 54 -4.69 -12.60 -7.97
CA ILE A 54 -4.35 -13.22 -6.67
C ILE A 54 -2.93 -13.81 -6.71
N ALA A 55 -2.52 -14.41 -7.84
CA ALA A 55 -1.14 -14.84 -8.06
C ALA A 55 -0.11 -13.69 -7.96
N GLN A 56 -0.49 -12.47 -8.36
CA GLN A 56 0.36 -11.28 -8.17
C GLN A 56 0.38 -10.83 -6.71
N THR A 57 -0.76 -10.76 -6.00
CA THR A 57 -0.74 -10.31 -4.59
C THR A 57 -0.10 -11.33 -3.63
N LEU A 58 -0.22 -12.64 -3.92
CA LEU A 58 0.54 -13.70 -3.23
C LEU A 58 2.05 -13.54 -3.45
N PHE A 59 2.48 -13.29 -4.69
CA PHE A 59 3.90 -13.07 -5.00
C PHE A 59 4.43 -11.74 -4.43
N GLU A 60 3.63 -10.68 -4.41
CA GLU A 60 4.03 -9.41 -3.79
C GLU A 60 4.27 -9.57 -2.29
N CYS A 61 3.39 -10.27 -1.56
CA CYS A 61 3.60 -10.58 -0.14
C CYS A 61 4.80 -11.51 0.09
N LEU A 62 5.09 -12.42 -0.85
CA LEU A 62 6.30 -13.25 -0.81
C LEU A 62 7.59 -12.42 -1.01
N GLN A 63 7.52 -11.25 -1.65
CA GLN A 63 8.67 -10.35 -1.83
C GLN A 63 8.77 -9.26 -0.73
N GLU A 64 7.94 -9.31 0.31
CA GLU A 64 8.07 -8.44 1.49
C GLU A 64 9.24 -8.91 2.38
N GLU A 65 10.17 -8.00 2.71
CA GLU A 65 11.30 -8.26 3.64
C GLU A 65 10.84 -8.39 5.10
N ASP A 66 9.80 -7.65 5.47
CA ASP A 66 9.11 -7.68 6.76
C ASP A 66 7.61 -7.84 6.53
N GLN A 67 6.92 -8.65 7.34
CA GLN A 67 5.47 -8.86 7.23
C GLN A 67 4.68 -7.54 7.37
N HIS A 68 3.91 -7.15 6.34
CA HIS A 68 3.06 -5.94 6.40
C HIS A 68 2.14 -5.89 7.64
N GLU A 69 2.12 -4.72 8.31
CA GLU A 69 1.30 -4.52 9.51
C GLU A 69 -0.15 -4.14 9.15
N TRP A 70 -1.10 -4.88 9.71
CA TRP A 70 -2.54 -4.60 9.65
C TRP A 70 -2.89 -3.15 10.02
N THR A 71 -3.16 -2.31 9.02
CA THR A 71 -3.71 -0.97 9.23
C THR A 71 -5.20 -1.04 9.60
N ASN A 72 -5.78 0.11 9.99
CA ASN A 72 -7.20 0.18 10.30
C ASN A 72 -8.06 -0.08 9.05
N GLU A 73 -7.65 0.46 7.90
CA GLU A 73 -8.33 0.31 6.61
C GLU A 73 -8.32 -1.17 6.18
N ASN A 74 -7.21 -1.88 6.40
CA ASN A 74 -7.12 -3.31 6.14
C ASN A 74 -8.04 -4.16 7.04
N ILE A 75 -8.39 -3.67 8.24
CA ILE A 75 -9.32 -4.36 9.15
C ILE A 75 -10.77 -4.19 8.69
N ASP A 76 -11.16 -2.98 8.29
CA ASP A 76 -12.49 -2.72 7.71
C ASP A 76 -12.74 -3.58 6.47
N ASP A 77 -11.68 -3.75 5.65
CA ASP A 77 -11.66 -4.63 4.49
C ASP A 77 -11.99 -6.10 4.83
N ILE A 78 -11.56 -6.64 5.97
CA ILE A 78 -11.89 -8.01 6.39
C ILE A 78 -13.35 -8.11 6.86
N LEU A 79 -13.81 -7.11 7.62
CA LEU A 79 -15.14 -7.09 8.24
C LEU A 79 -16.22 -7.05 7.15
N ASN A 80 -16.02 -6.24 6.11
CA ASN A 80 -16.87 -6.23 4.92
C ASN A 80 -16.96 -7.60 4.24
N ASP A 81 -15.82 -8.29 4.09
CA ASP A 81 -15.72 -9.57 3.39
C ASP A 81 -16.21 -10.77 4.24
N ASN A 82 -16.74 -10.51 5.45
CA ASN A 82 -17.31 -11.50 6.37
C ASN A 82 -16.33 -12.64 6.75
N TYR A 83 -15.03 -12.37 6.74
CA TYR A 83 -14.04 -13.43 6.92
C TYR A 83 -13.88 -13.84 8.40
N VAL A 84 -13.99 -15.14 8.68
CA VAL A 84 -13.77 -15.69 10.03
C VAL A 84 -12.28 -15.59 10.40
N VAL A 85 -11.95 -14.57 11.19
CA VAL A 85 -10.59 -14.34 11.73
C VAL A 85 -10.26 -15.40 12.78
N LYS A 86 -9.13 -16.07 12.57
CA LYS A 86 -8.58 -17.16 13.39
C LYS A 86 -7.36 -16.72 14.21
N SER A 87 -6.78 -15.56 13.91
CA SER A 87 -5.62 -15.01 14.62
C SER A 87 -6.02 -14.30 15.92
N PRO A 88 -5.55 -14.74 17.11
CA PRO A 88 -5.82 -14.04 18.36
C PRO A 88 -5.16 -12.66 18.48
N LYS A 89 -4.20 -12.31 17.61
CA LYS A 89 -3.64 -10.95 17.52
C LYS A 89 -4.61 -10.02 16.78
N LEU A 90 -5.08 -10.45 15.61
CA LEU A 90 -6.00 -9.69 14.76
C LEU A 90 -7.40 -9.56 15.38
N ALA A 91 -7.94 -10.64 15.95
CA ALA A 91 -9.25 -10.62 16.62
C ALA A 91 -9.29 -9.62 17.81
N ARG A 92 -8.20 -9.51 18.57
CA ARG A 92 -8.08 -8.47 19.62
C ARG A 92 -8.00 -7.05 19.05
N ARG A 93 -7.31 -6.85 17.92
CA ARG A 93 -7.22 -5.54 17.25
C ARG A 93 -8.60 -5.09 16.72
N ILE A 94 -9.41 -6.03 16.23
CA ILE A 94 -10.81 -5.80 15.84
C ILE A 94 -11.66 -5.40 17.05
N ALA A 95 -11.75 -6.25 18.08
CA ALA A 95 -12.61 -6.00 19.23
C ALA A 95 -12.27 -4.69 19.99
N ASN A 96 -10.99 -4.33 20.03
CA ASN A 96 -10.55 -3.05 20.60
C ASN A 96 -11.05 -1.84 19.80
N ARG A 97 -11.19 -1.96 18.47
CA ARG A 97 -11.70 -0.87 17.60
C ARG A 97 -13.20 -0.68 17.74
N ASP A 98 -13.97 -1.77 17.81
CA ASP A 98 -15.42 -1.69 18.03
C ASP A 98 -15.74 -0.99 19.36
N SER A 99 -14.89 -1.25 20.37
CA SER A 99 -14.95 -0.59 21.68
C SER A 99 -14.69 0.92 21.58
N THR A 100 -13.66 1.37 20.85
CA THR A 100 -13.35 2.81 20.72
C THR A 100 -14.34 3.57 19.85
N LEU A 101 -14.92 2.94 18.83
CA LEU A 101 -15.99 3.55 18.02
C LEU A 101 -17.30 3.71 18.82
N SER A 102 -17.58 2.81 19.76
CA SER A 102 -18.77 2.88 20.61
C SER A 102 -18.74 4.06 21.60
N ASP A 103 -17.56 4.43 22.11
CA ASP A 103 -17.40 5.48 23.12
C ASP A 103 -17.55 6.89 22.54
N ILE A 104 -17.23 7.06 21.25
CA ILE A 104 -17.37 8.34 20.50
C ILE A 104 -18.85 8.74 20.32
N ALA A 105 -19.80 7.84 20.58
CA ALA A 105 -21.23 8.14 20.53
C ALA A 105 -21.75 8.98 21.72
N GLN A 106 -20.94 9.24 22.76
CA GLN A 106 -21.30 10.21 23.80
C GLN A 106 -21.10 11.66 23.30
N PRO A 107 -22.10 12.55 23.44
CA PRO A 107 -21.92 13.95 23.07
C PRO A 107 -20.92 14.62 24.01
N ALA A 108 -19.76 14.99 23.48
CA ALA A 108 -18.70 15.67 24.24
C ALA A 108 -19.16 17.07 24.71
N SER A 109 -19.75 17.14 25.90
CA SER A 109 -20.04 18.40 26.58
C SER A 109 -18.76 19.21 26.74
N GLN A 110 -18.71 20.35 26.07
CA GLN A 110 -17.49 21.14 25.89
C GLN A 110 -16.99 21.71 27.22
N LYS A 111 -15.96 21.10 27.83
CA LYS A 111 -15.13 21.77 28.84
C LYS A 111 -14.02 22.54 28.13
N LEU A 112 -14.37 23.72 27.63
CA LEU A 112 -13.49 24.61 26.88
C LEU A 112 -12.24 24.97 27.71
N ALA A 113 -11.05 24.57 27.25
CA ALA A 113 -9.79 25.03 27.81
C ALA A 113 -9.45 26.42 27.21
N PRO A 114 -9.09 27.45 28.01
CA PRO A 114 -8.78 28.77 27.48
C PRO A 114 -7.55 28.77 26.56
N LEU A 115 -7.67 29.33 25.35
CA LEU A 115 -6.51 29.63 24.49
C LEU A 115 -5.66 30.72 25.15
N ASN A 116 -4.46 30.36 25.62
CA ASN A 116 -3.46 31.33 26.07
C ASN A 116 -2.64 31.84 24.87
N ILE A 117 -3.20 32.80 24.13
CA ILE A 117 -2.54 33.41 22.97
C ILE A 117 -1.41 34.33 23.45
N LYS A 118 -0.15 33.98 23.13
CA LYS A 118 1.02 34.87 23.29
C LYS A 118 1.88 34.91 22.03
N GLN A 119 1.56 35.88 21.17
CA GLN A 119 2.46 36.56 20.25
C GLN A 119 2.60 38.03 20.73
N PRO A 120 3.47 38.90 20.15
CA PRO A 120 4.30 38.71 18.96
C PRO A 120 5.82 38.98 19.15
N THR A 121 6.64 38.41 18.27
CA THR A 121 8.06 38.77 18.00
C THR A 121 8.55 37.93 16.82
N THR A 122 9.34 38.40 15.83
CA THR A 122 9.57 39.74 15.24
C THR A 122 10.09 39.50 13.81
N ILE A 123 9.76 40.36 12.84
CA ILE A 123 10.18 40.19 11.43
C ILE A 123 11.38 41.13 11.12
N PRO A 124 12.56 40.61 10.70
CA PRO A 124 13.63 41.44 10.14
C PRO A 124 13.30 41.87 8.69
N PRO A 125 13.75 43.05 8.22
CA PRO A 125 13.27 43.65 6.99
C PRO A 125 13.78 42.99 5.69
N ILE A 126 12.96 43.11 4.63
CA ILE A 126 13.31 42.74 3.26
C ILE A 126 14.32 43.75 2.69
N SER A 127 15.51 43.28 2.30
CA SER A 127 16.41 44.04 1.42
C SER A 127 16.06 43.77 -0.05
N LEU A 128 15.39 44.73 -0.68
CA LEU A 128 15.22 44.76 -2.14
C LEU A 128 16.56 45.08 -2.82
N HIS A 129 17.13 44.11 -3.55
CA HIS A 129 18.21 44.40 -4.51
C HIS A 129 18.18 43.49 -5.75
N MET A 130 17.49 43.96 -6.78
CA MET A 130 17.82 43.69 -8.18
C MET A 130 18.32 45.01 -8.77
N PRO A 131 19.39 44.98 -9.59
CA PRO A 131 19.10 45.00 -11.03
C PRO A 131 20.08 44.22 -11.94
N SER A 132 19.51 43.72 -13.04
CA SER A 132 20.03 43.75 -14.43
C SER A 132 21.29 42.96 -14.90
N ASN A 133 21.00 42.01 -15.79
CA ASN A 133 21.50 41.91 -17.19
C ASN A 133 22.99 41.66 -17.52
N THR A 134 23.31 40.41 -17.90
CA THR A 134 24.14 40.01 -19.07
C THR A 134 23.64 38.62 -19.51
N SER A 135 23.18 38.28 -20.73
CA SER A 135 23.50 38.65 -22.13
C SER A 135 24.65 37.86 -22.78
N SER A 136 24.50 36.54 -22.88
CA SER A 136 25.24 35.63 -23.79
C SER A 136 24.56 34.24 -23.72
N GLU A 137 24.44 33.41 -24.75
CA GLU A 137 24.49 33.55 -26.22
C GLU A 137 23.96 32.23 -26.80
N MET A 138 23.10 32.27 -27.83
CA MET A 138 22.88 31.11 -28.70
C MET A 138 23.65 31.35 -29.99
N PRO A 139 24.17 30.29 -30.60
CA PRO A 139 23.66 29.99 -31.93
C PRO A 139 23.18 28.55 -32.10
N ASP A 140 22.14 28.41 -32.93
CA ASP A 140 21.71 27.18 -33.58
C ASP A 140 22.86 26.35 -34.17
N LYS A 141 22.63 25.03 -34.32
CA LYS A 141 22.38 24.50 -35.68
C LYS A 141 21.70 23.12 -35.73
N ILE A 142 20.51 23.12 -36.36
CA ILE A 142 20.13 22.31 -37.54
C ILE A 142 20.26 20.77 -37.41
N ARG A 143 19.14 20.02 -37.41
CA ARG A 143 18.46 19.40 -38.60
C ARG A 143 19.30 18.29 -39.26
N ILE A 144 18.77 17.19 -39.78
CA ILE A 144 17.39 16.93 -40.24
C ILE A 144 16.73 15.78 -39.41
N ASN A 145 16.04 14.71 -39.84
CA ASN A 145 15.63 14.20 -41.17
C ASN A 145 14.14 13.77 -41.23
N VAL A 146 13.81 12.54 -41.63
CA VAL A 146 12.44 12.17 -42.08
C VAL A 146 11.85 10.90 -41.46
N ASN A 147 10.51 10.87 -41.52
CA ASN A 147 9.57 9.83 -41.11
C ASN A 147 9.42 8.73 -42.23
N PRO A 148 8.33 7.93 -42.30
CA PRO A 148 8.34 6.48 -42.11
C PRO A 148 8.29 5.65 -43.41
N SER A 149 8.21 4.32 -43.29
CA SER A 149 7.76 3.41 -44.35
C SER A 149 7.09 2.15 -43.79
N PRO A 150 6.26 1.41 -44.56
CA PRO A 150 4.99 0.91 -44.03
C PRO A 150 4.80 -0.63 -44.03
N LEU A 151 3.60 -1.00 -43.59
CA LEU A 151 2.94 -2.31 -43.65
C LEU A 151 3.35 -3.23 -44.81
N ILE A 152 3.51 -4.52 -44.49
CA ILE A 152 3.21 -5.62 -45.43
C ILE A 152 1.98 -6.35 -44.89
N PHE A 153 0.95 -6.46 -45.73
CA PHE A 153 -0.24 -7.28 -45.51
C PHE A 153 -0.04 -8.55 -46.35
N THR A 154 -0.21 -9.74 -45.77
CA THR A 154 -0.26 -11.01 -46.53
C THR A 154 -1.47 -11.80 -46.08
N ASN A 155 -2.43 -11.93 -47.00
CA ASN A 155 -3.53 -12.88 -46.89
C ASN A 155 -3.15 -14.13 -47.69
N GLU A 156 -3.27 -15.30 -47.07
CA GLU A 156 -3.97 -16.49 -47.59
C GLU A 156 -4.55 -17.25 -46.39
#